data_AF-A0A0S8ILW6-F1
#
_entry.id   AF-A0A0S8ILW6-F1
#
_cell.length_a   1.000
_cell.length_b   1.000
_cell.length_c   1.000
_cell.angle_alpha   90.00
_cell.angle_beta   90.00
_cell.angle_gamma   90.00
#
_symmetry.space_group_name_H-M   'P 1'
#
loop_
_entity.id
_entity.type
_entity.pdbx_description
1 polymer ?
#
loop_
_entity_poly.entity_id
_entity_poly.type
_entity_poly.pdbx_seq_one_letter_code
_entity_poly.pdbx_strand_id
1 'polypeptide(L)' 'MRPKTSIEVEGTSVEEAIKKALTQLRLTRDKVKIEILSEGIKGLFGMPGAKPAKIRASIIKDKEKA' A
#
# COMPACT_ATOMS: atom_id res chain seq x y z
N MET A 1 21.48 -10.79 -0.50
CA MET A 1 20.41 -9.81 -0.82
C MET A 1 19.14 -10.26 -0.09
N ARG A 2 18.66 -9.55 0.95
CA ARG A 2 17.40 -9.95 1.61
C ARG A 2 16.27 -9.73 0.61
N PRO A 3 15.47 -10.76 0.23
CA PRO A 3 14.29 -10.53 -0.59
C PRO A 3 13.31 -9.70 0.24
N LYS A 4 13.30 -8.37 0.04
CA LYS A 4 12.33 -7.50 0.68
C LYS A 4 10.98 -7.89 0.08
N THR A 5 10.19 -8.66 0.83
CA THR A 5 8.83 -9.07 0.45
C THR A 5 7.89 -7.88 0.66
N SER A 6 8.16 -6.78 -0.06
CA SER A 6 7.41 -5.54 -0.02
C SER A 6 6.92 -5.20 -1.42
N ILE A 7 5.63 -4.87 -1.54
CA ILE A 7 5.00 -4.45 -2.79
C ILE A 7 4.63 -2.97 -2.70
N GLU A 8 4.67 -2.28 -3.83
CA GLU A 8 4.19 -0.91 -3.97
C GLU A 8 2.87 -0.93 -4.73
N VAL A 9 1.87 -0.25 -4.20
CA VAL A 9 0.51 -0.24 -4.74
C VAL A 9 0.02 1.19 -4.85
N GLU A 10 -0.55 1.49 -6.02
CA GLU A 10 -1.15 2.77 -6.33
C GLU A 10 -2.67 2.65 -6.36
N GLY A 11 -3.37 3.69 -5.92
CA GLY A 11 -4.82 3.73 -5.86
C GLY A 11 -5.36 5.14 -5.90
N THR A 12 -6.67 5.27 -6.11
CA THR A 12 -7.35 6.58 -6.13
C THR A 12 -7.30 7.27 -4.76
N SER A 13 -7.06 6.52 -3.69
CA SER A 13 -6.92 6.99 -2.31
C SER A 13 -6.07 6.01 -1.50
N VAL A 14 -5.51 6.45 -0.37
CA VAL A 14 -4.71 5.63 0.55
C VAL A 14 -5.45 4.34 0.92
N GLU A 15 -6.73 4.43 1.29
CA GLU A 15 -7.54 3.27 1.65
C GLU A 15 -7.70 2.25 0.50
N GLU A 16 -7.85 2.74 -0.74
CA GLU A 16 -8.00 1.88 -1.90
C GLU A 16 -6.68 1.15 -2.21
N ALA A 17 -5.56 1.87 -2.11
CA ALA A 17 -4.22 1.31 -2.26
C ALA A 17 -3.92 0.26 -1.16
N ILE A 18 -4.33 0.53 0.09
CA ILE A 18 -4.22 -0.42 1.21
C ILE A 18 -5.03 -1.67 0.93
N LYS A 19 -6.32 -1.55 0.57
CA LYS A 19 -7.16 -2.72 0.24
C LYS A 19 -6.55 -3.56 -0.88
N LYS A 20 -6.09 -2.92 -1.97
CA LYS A 20 -5.43 -3.61 -3.08
C LYS A 20 -4.18 -4.37 -2.62
N ALA A 21 -3.35 -3.75 -1.79
CA ALA A 21 -2.15 -4.40 -1.25
C ALA A 21 -2.48 -5.59 -0.33
N LEU A 22 -3.46 -5.44 0.55
CA LEU A 22 -3.93 -6.53 1.43
C LEU A 22 -4.47 -7.72 0.63
N THR A 23 -5.26 -7.45 -0.42
CA THR A 23 -5.80 -8.47 -1.32
C THR A 23 -4.70 -9.19 -2.10
N GLN A 24 -3.72 -8.45 -2.64
CA GLN A 24 -2.59 -9.06 -3.37
C GLN A 24 -1.73 -9.94 -2.47
N LEU A 25 -1.45 -9.48 -1.25
CA LEU A 25 -0.67 -10.25 -0.28
C LEU A 25 -1.49 -11.36 0.39
N ARG A 26 -2.82 -11.34 0.26
CA ARG A 26 -3.76 -12.21 1.00
C ARG A 26 -3.50 -12.20 2.50
N LEU A 27 -3.12 -11.04 3.02
CA LEU A 27 -2.80 -10.83 4.43
C LEU A 27 -3.68 -9.72 5.00
N THR A 28 -3.84 -9.73 6.32
CA THR A 28 -4.51 -8.66 7.06
C THR A 28 -3.53 -7.52 7.36
N ARG A 29 -4.07 -6.32 7.61
CA ARG A 29 -3.28 -5.12 7.93
C ARG A 29 -2.36 -5.30 9.14
N ASP A 30 -2.71 -6.22 10.02
CA ASP A 30 -1.91 -6.59 11.19
C ASP A 30 -0.60 -7.32 10.82
N LYS A 31 -0.59 -8.06 9.71
CA LYS A 31 0.57 -8.84 9.23
C LYS A 31 1.39 -8.11 8.16
N VAL A 32 1.03 -6.87 7.83
CA VAL A 32 1.73 -6.07 6.83
C VAL A 32 1.97 -4.66 7.32
N LYS A 33 3.18 -4.16 7.11
CA LYS A 33 3.57 -2.79 7.39
C LYS A 33 3.17 -1.95 6.20
N ILE A 34 2.19 -1.10 6.39
CA ILE A 34 1.76 -0.10 5.40
C ILE A 34 2.58 1.17 5.62
N GLU A 35 3.26 1.61 4.58
CA GLU A 35 4.00 2.86 4.55
C GLU A 35 3.42 3.72 3.44
N ILE A 36 2.92 4.91 3.78
CA ILE A 36 2.28 5.80 2.81
C ILE A 36 3.38 6.62 2.14
N LEU A 37 3.63 6.36 0.86
CA LEU A 37 4.61 7.10 0.06
C LEU A 37 4.01 8.39 -0.50
N SER A 38 2.72 8.37 -0.80
CA SER A 38 1.95 9.52 -1.28
C SER A 38 0.50 9.35 -0.84
N GLU A 39 -0.04 10.37 -0.17
CA GLU A 39 -1.45 10.34 0.28
C GLU A 39 -2.44 10.44 -0.90
N GLY A 40 -1.97 10.85 -2.07
CA GLY A 40 -2.81 11.09 -3.23
C GLY A 40 -3.65 12.33 -3.04
N ILE A 41 -3.67 13.20 -4.04
CA ILE A 41 -4.42 14.44 -3.97
C ILE A 41 -5.74 14.18 -4.68
N LYS A 42 -6.83 14.10 -3.91
CA LYS A 42 -8.18 14.08 -4.50
C LYS A 42 -8.41 15.42 -5.18
N GLY A 43 -8.35 15.43 -6.51
CA GLY A 43 -8.87 16.53 -7.30
C GLY A 43 -10.37 16.62 -7.06
N LEU A 44 -10.80 17.62 -6.31
CA LEU A 44 -12.22 17.89 -6.08
C LEU A 44 -12.68 18.92 -7.11
N PHE A 45 -13.84 18.70 -7.73
CA PHE A 45 -14.50 19.61 -8.67
C PHE A 45 -13.63 20.09 -9.85
N GLY A 46 -13.44 19.24 -10.86
CA GLY A 46 -13.02 19.68 -12.20
C GLY A 46 -11.56 20.14 -12.36
N MET A 47 -10.71 19.99 -11.34
CA MET A 47 -9.29 20.37 -11.43
C MET A 47 -8.43 19.26 -12.06
N PRO A 48 -7.72 19.54 -13.17
CA PRO A 48 -6.73 18.64 -13.73
C PRO A 48 -5.51 18.59 -12.80
N GLY A 49 -5.46 17.58 -11.93
CA GLY A 49 -4.35 17.44 -10.99
C GLY A 49 -4.46 16.28 -10.00
N ALA A 50 -5.39 15.35 -10.20
CA ALA A 50 -5.54 14.20 -9.33
C ALA A 50 -4.26 13.35 -9.37
N LYS A 51 -3.55 13.30 -8.24
CA LYS A 51 -2.40 12.40 -8.08
C LYS A 51 -2.86 11.15 -7.37
N PRO A 52 -2.53 9.94 -7.89
CA PRO A 52 -2.85 8.71 -7.21
C PRO A 52 -2.12 8.64 -5.86
N ALA A 53 -2.78 8.02 -4.89
CA ALA A 53 -2.16 7.62 -3.65
C ALA A 53 -1.22 6.44 -3.92
N LYS A 54 -0.08 6.44 -3.25
CA LYS A 54 0.94 5.40 -3.39
C LYS A 54 1.32 4.91 -2.00
N ILE A 55 1.26 3.61 -1.79
CA ILE A 55 1.60 2.98 -0.53
C ILE A 55 2.55 1.81 -0.78
N ARG A 56 3.41 1.54 0.18
CA ARG A 56 4.29 0.39 0.20
C ARG A 56 3.84 -0.54 1.32
N ALA A 57 3.44 -1.74 0.95
CA ALA A 57 3.08 -2.79 1.88
C ALA A 57 4.23 -3.78 2.01
N SER A 58 4.80 -3.90 3.21
CA SER A 58 5.86 -4.86 3.51
C SER A 58 5.32 -5.96 4.41
N ILE A 59 5.53 -7.23 4.07
CA ILE A 59 5.11 -8.32 4.94
C ILE A 59 5.89 -8.23 6.25
N ILE A 60 5.18 -8.11 7.36
CA ILE A 60 5.75 -8.25 8.69
C ILE A 60 5.85 -9.76 8.91
N LYS A 61 6.87 -10.37 8.28
CA LYS A 61 7.27 -11.70 8.71
C LYS A 61 7.80 -11.50 10.12
N ASP A 62 6.97 -11.81 11.11
CA ASP A 62 7.49 -12.40 12.34
C ASP A 62 8.41 -13.52 11.86
N LYS A 63 9.70 -13.37 12.13
CA LYS A 63 10.71 -14.31 11.65
C LYS A 63 10.21 -15.72 11.96
N GLU A 64 10.29 -16.59 10.96
CA GLU A 64 10.67 -17.98 11.20
C GLU A 64 9.68 -18.78 12.08
N LYS A 65 8.61 -19.27 11.47
CA LYS A 65 8.14 -20.64 11.79
C LYS A 65 8.49 -21.51 10.59
N ALA A 66 9.16 -22.64 10.69
CA ALA A 66 9.95 -23.34 11.71
C ALA A 66 10.78 -24.35 10.90
#